data_AF-A0A8I1QFK3-F1
#
_entry.id   AF-A0A8I1QFK3-F1
#
_cell.length_a   1.000
_cell.length_b   1.000
_cell.length_c   1.000
_cell.angle_alpha   90.00
_cell.angle_beta   90.00
_cell.angle_gamma   90.00
#
_symmetry.space_group_name_H-M   'P 1'
#
loop_
_entity.id
_entity.type
_entity.pdbx_description
1 polymer ?
#
loop_
_entity_poly.entity_id
_entity_poly.type
_entity_poly.pdbx_seq_one_letter_code
_entity_poly.pdbx_strand_id
1 'polypeptide(L)'
;MRKKLFILALCVIAQGCSKIDDYMLGKDNTPQPKALTDIQSKVQLSSIWSVGVGKSQKSNEYLRLKPVLSHGVIYTANASGQVSAVKARTGEIIWNTQLKHGLVSGPTLSNGYLALGTNNSSLVVLDQGTGKQIWHRKVSGEILSPPVLAGNKLIIKTIDGKVYAFNKTDGKEIWVSEHGSPGLMLKASSAPVVHGNMVLVGFSDGKMDALDLANGRLIWQRSIAYAQGASDVERLVDIDSDPITSGNIVYLASYQGYIGAMALEDGQFIWRMPGSVYKNMLLNGNNLFISDTHDVLWSINKQSGQVNWKRKNLKARGLTEPVLIGGNLIVGDKTGYLHVIDQQNGEMLGRYKASGGISTPPIASGNKLYILTDNGMLNELKVN
;
A
#
# COMPACT_ATOMS: atom_id res chain seq x y z
N MET A 1 -30.03 48.45 -24.65
CA MET A 1 -29.57 47.24 -25.36
C MET A 1 -28.07 46.93 -25.19
N ARG A 2 -27.17 47.92 -25.07
CA ARG A 2 -25.70 47.68 -24.96
C ARG A 2 -25.23 46.82 -23.77
N LYS A 3 -25.85 46.90 -22.58
CA LYS A 3 -25.45 46.08 -21.41
C LYS A 3 -25.83 44.59 -21.54
N LYS A 4 -26.91 44.25 -22.24
CA LYS A 4 -27.31 42.85 -22.46
C LYS A 4 -26.43 42.14 -23.49
N LEU A 5 -25.90 42.87 -24.48
CA LEU A 5 -24.95 42.33 -25.46
C LEU A 5 -23.59 41.98 -24.84
N PHE A 6 -23.14 42.79 -23.86
CA PHE A 6 -21.86 42.56 -23.17
C PHE A 6 -21.88 41.32 -22.26
N ILE A 7 -23.00 41.06 -21.59
CA ILE A 7 -23.16 39.86 -20.74
C ILE A 7 -23.23 38.59 -21.60
N LEU A 8 -23.89 38.66 -22.77
CA LEU A 8 -23.96 37.53 -23.70
C LEU A 8 -22.59 37.17 -24.29
N ALA A 9 -21.78 38.18 -24.63
CA ALA A 9 -20.41 37.97 -25.12
C ALA A 9 -19.50 37.33 -24.06
N LEU A 10 -19.65 37.70 -22.78
CA LEU A 10 -18.86 37.14 -21.68
C LEU A 10 -19.16 35.65 -21.43
N CYS A 11 -20.43 35.23 -21.57
CA CYS A 11 -20.82 33.82 -21.43
C CYS A 11 -20.32 32.93 -22.58
N VAL A 12 -20.21 33.46 -23.80
CA VAL A 12 -19.68 32.71 -24.96
C VAL A 12 -18.18 32.48 -24.84
N ILE A 13 -17.43 33.46 -24.29
CA ILE A 13 -15.99 33.33 -24.05
C ILE A 13 -15.71 32.30 -22.94
N ALA A 14 -16.55 32.24 -21.89
CA ALA A 14 -16.40 31.26 -20.81
C ALA A 14 -16.65 29.80 -21.26
N GLN A 15 -17.55 29.56 -22.21
CA GLN A 15 -17.74 28.23 -22.81
C GLN A 15 -16.66 27.85 -23.83
N GLY A 16 -15.91 28.84 -24.35
CA GLY A 16 -14.80 28.62 -25.27
C GLY A 16 -13.59 27.99 -24.60
N CYS A 17 -13.25 28.43 -23.38
CA CYS A 17 -12.06 27.93 -22.67
C CYS A 17 -12.12 26.43 -22.39
N SER A 18 -13.27 25.89 -21.95
CA SER A 18 -13.37 24.45 -21.66
C SER A 18 -13.33 23.55 -22.91
N LYS A 19 -13.69 24.07 -24.09
CA LYS A 19 -13.65 23.30 -25.35
C LYS A 19 -12.31 23.39 -26.08
N ILE A 20 -11.54 24.45 -25.85
CA ILE A 20 -10.18 24.60 -26.39
C ILE A 20 -9.24 23.61 -25.71
N ASP A 21 -9.38 23.40 -24.39
CA ASP A 21 -8.57 22.42 -23.66
C ASP A 21 -8.77 20.99 -24.17
N ASP A 22 -10.02 20.54 -24.35
CA ASP A 22 -10.33 19.21 -24.91
C ASP A 22 -9.78 19.00 -26.34
N TYR A 23 -9.70 20.07 -27.14
CA TYR A 23 -9.21 20.03 -28.52
C TYR A 23 -7.69 20.09 -28.60
N MET A 24 -7.02 20.83 -27.70
CA MET A 24 -5.57 21.06 -27.71
C MET A 24 -4.79 20.08 -26.84
N LEU A 25 -5.38 19.58 -25.75
CA LEU A 25 -4.75 18.69 -24.76
C LEU A 25 -5.30 17.26 -24.79
N GLY A 26 -6.34 17.02 -25.59
CA GLY A 26 -7.12 15.79 -25.57
C GLY A 26 -8.08 15.75 -24.38
N LYS A 27 -9.13 14.93 -24.50
CA LYS A 27 -10.07 14.72 -23.38
C LYS A 27 -9.35 14.05 -22.22
N ASP A 28 -9.57 14.57 -21.02
CA ASP A 28 -9.18 13.87 -19.80
C ASP A 28 -9.93 12.53 -19.72
N ASN A 29 -9.20 11.45 -19.98
CA ASN A 29 -9.71 10.09 -19.94
C ASN A 29 -9.54 9.44 -18.56
N THR A 30 -9.20 10.23 -17.52
CA THR A 30 -9.10 9.73 -16.15
C THR A 30 -10.45 9.17 -15.71
N PRO A 31 -10.54 7.88 -15.34
CA PRO A 31 -11.78 7.28 -14.90
C PRO A 31 -12.38 8.04 -13.72
N GLN A 32 -13.63 8.45 -13.84
CA GLN A 32 -14.32 9.16 -12.76
C GLN A 32 -14.80 8.18 -11.68
N PRO A 33 -14.69 8.54 -10.38
CA PRO A 33 -15.17 7.71 -9.28
C PRO A 33 -16.63 7.33 -9.45
N LYS A 34 -16.93 6.02 -9.48
CA LYS A 34 -18.31 5.53 -9.64
C LYS A 34 -19.19 6.10 -8.52
N ALA A 35 -20.30 6.74 -8.89
CA ALA A 35 -21.24 7.32 -7.94
C ALA A 35 -21.72 6.28 -6.93
N LEU A 36 -21.81 6.70 -5.67
CA LEU A 36 -22.23 5.82 -4.58
C LEU A 36 -23.75 5.72 -4.56
N THR A 37 -24.25 4.51 -4.45
CA THR A 37 -25.66 4.27 -4.16
C THR A 37 -25.91 4.37 -2.67
N ASP A 38 -27.12 4.76 -2.31
CA ASP A 38 -27.61 4.70 -0.94
C ASP A 38 -27.63 3.24 -0.46
N ILE A 39 -27.37 3.07 0.83
CA ILE A 39 -27.38 1.78 1.51
C ILE A 39 -28.09 1.95 2.84
N GLN A 40 -28.88 0.94 3.22
CA GLN A 40 -29.35 0.84 4.59
C GLN A 40 -28.18 0.31 5.45
N SER A 41 -27.65 1.17 6.31
CA SER A 41 -26.49 0.83 7.13
C SER A 41 -26.87 -0.22 8.18
N LYS A 42 -26.38 -1.44 8.03
CA LYS A 42 -26.47 -2.53 9.00
C LYS A 42 -25.36 -2.47 10.05
N VAL A 43 -24.21 -1.89 9.68
CA VAL A 43 -23.03 -1.68 10.55
C VAL A 43 -22.77 -0.18 10.62
N GLN A 44 -22.47 0.32 11.82
CA GLN A 44 -22.19 1.74 12.04
C GLN A 44 -20.75 1.97 12.50
N LEU A 45 -20.13 3.01 11.94
CA LEU A 45 -18.80 3.46 12.30
C LEU A 45 -18.92 4.82 12.99
N SER A 46 -18.37 4.94 14.19
CA SER A 46 -18.40 6.19 14.96
C SER A 46 -16.98 6.61 15.36
N SER A 47 -16.64 7.87 15.17
CA SER A 47 -15.34 8.41 15.61
C SER A 47 -15.27 8.52 17.13
N ILE A 48 -14.17 8.06 17.71
CA ILE A 48 -13.86 8.17 19.14
C ILE A 48 -12.95 9.37 19.37
N TRP A 49 -11.84 9.46 18.63
CA TRP A 49 -10.92 10.59 18.68
C TRP A 49 -10.29 10.86 17.32
N SER A 50 -9.78 12.07 17.16
CA SER A 50 -9.05 12.52 15.97
C SER A 50 -7.87 13.41 16.41
N VAL A 51 -6.69 13.17 15.86
CA VAL A 51 -5.48 13.95 16.16
C VAL A 51 -4.68 14.21 14.88
N GLY A 52 -4.13 15.42 14.75
CA GLY A 52 -3.25 15.77 13.66
C GLY A 52 -1.84 15.20 13.87
N VAL A 53 -1.39 14.32 12.97
CA VAL A 53 -0.05 13.70 13.00
C VAL A 53 0.83 14.15 11.83
N GLY A 54 0.33 15.07 11.02
CA GLY A 54 1.01 15.60 9.86
C GLY A 54 0.17 16.63 9.11
N LYS A 55 0.72 17.14 8.02
CA LYS A 55 0.01 18.04 7.10
C LYS A 55 -0.55 17.27 5.91
N SER A 56 -1.50 17.91 5.24
CA SER A 56 -2.08 17.41 4.00
C SER A 56 -1.00 17.10 2.96
N GLN A 57 -1.02 15.88 2.45
CA GLN A 57 -0.13 15.40 1.40
C GLN A 57 -0.80 15.71 0.05
N LYS A 58 -0.20 16.61 -0.74
CA LYS A 58 -0.64 16.90 -2.12
C LYS A 58 0.04 16.00 -3.17
N SER A 59 0.83 15.01 -2.75
CA SER A 59 1.56 14.18 -3.71
C SER A 59 0.61 13.15 -4.34
N ASN A 60 0.72 13.00 -5.65
CA ASN A 60 0.08 11.92 -6.40
C ASN A 60 0.92 10.62 -6.35
N GLU A 61 1.99 10.58 -5.57
CA GLU A 61 2.89 9.44 -5.49
C GLU A 61 2.32 8.38 -4.55
N TYR A 62 2.36 7.12 -4.98
CA TYR A 62 1.96 5.99 -4.16
C TYR A 62 3.07 5.63 -3.16
N LEU A 63 3.15 6.37 -2.06
CA LEU A 63 4.14 6.13 -1.01
C LEU A 63 3.72 4.97 -0.12
N ARG A 64 4.66 4.11 0.24
CA ARG A 64 4.45 2.98 1.17
C ARG A 64 4.56 3.44 2.63
N LEU A 65 3.92 4.57 2.95
CA LEU A 65 3.89 5.18 4.28
C LEU A 65 2.63 4.78 5.03
N LYS A 66 2.62 3.58 5.62
CA LYS A 66 1.43 3.01 6.26
C LYS A 66 1.56 3.10 7.79
N PRO A 67 0.54 3.60 8.51
CA PRO A 67 0.54 3.53 9.97
C PRO A 67 0.72 2.10 10.47
N VAL A 68 1.44 1.92 11.59
CA VAL A 68 1.61 0.61 12.24
C VAL A 68 1.22 0.69 13.71
N LEU A 69 0.40 -0.24 14.18
CA LEU A 69 0.04 -0.38 15.59
C LEU A 69 0.91 -1.45 16.26
N SER A 70 1.54 -1.10 17.38
CA SER A 70 2.29 -2.04 18.22
C SER A 70 2.12 -1.68 19.69
N HIS A 71 1.76 -2.66 20.53
CA HIS A 71 1.65 -2.50 21.98
C HIS A 71 0.82 -1.27 22.43
N GLY A 72 -0.27 -0.97 21.73
CA GLY A 72 -1.14 0.17 22.04
C GLY A 72 -0.61 1.53 21.59
N VAL A 73 0.43 1.58 20.75
CA VAL A 73 0.98 2.79 20.14
C VAL A 73 0.92 2.69 18.63
N ILE A 74 0.42 3.75 17.97
CA ILE A 74 0.36 3.89 16.53
C ILE A 74 1.51 4.76 16.07
N TYR A 75 2.29 4.25 15.13
CA TYR A 75 3.41 4.94 14.52
C TYR A 75 3.02 5.38 13.13
N THR A 76 3.16 6.67 12.85
CA THR A 76 2.81 7.27 11.55
C THR A 76 4.03 7.98 10.98
N ALA A 77 4.17 7.96 9.66
CA ALA A 77 5.19 8.70 8.94
C ALA A 77 4.56 9.44 7.75
N ASN A 78 5.15 10.56 7.35
CA ASN A 78 4.68 11.32 6.19
C ASN A 78 5.83 11.74 5.27
N ALA A 79 5.51 12.11 4.02
CA ALA A 79 6.53 12.41 3.01
C ALA A 79 7.41 13.61 3.36
N SER A 80 6.99 14.49 4.29
CA SER A 80 7.82 15.61 4.75
C SER A 80 8.91 15.20 5.74
N GLY A 81 8.99 13.92 6.13
CA GLY A 81 10.01 13.43 7.07
C GLY A 81 9.56 13.43 8.53
N GLN A 82 8.29 13.71 8.81
CA GLN A 82 7.77 13.66 10.17
C GLN A 82 7.38 12.23 10.53
N VAL A 83 7.76 11.80 11.73
CA VAL A 83 7.42 10.52 12.33
C VAL A 83 6.81 10.77 13.70
N SER A 84 5.64 10.20 13.97
CA SER A 84 4.93 10.39 15.24
C SER A 84 4.59 9.04 15.87
N ALA A 85 4.66 8.97 17.19
CA ALA A 85 4.09 7.88 17.98
C ALA A 85 2.89 8.39 18.78
N VAL A 86 1.76 7.69 18.68
CA VAL A 86 0.47 8.12 19.24
C VAL A 86 -0.10 6.99 20.09
N LYS A 87 -0.50 7.29 21.33
CA LYS A 87 -1.19 6.32 22.18
C LYS A 87 -2.55 5.98 21.56
N ALA A 88 -2.72 4.73 21.15
CA ALA A 88 -3.89 4.28 20.40
C ALA A 88 -5.21 4.50 21.15
N ARG A 89 -5.20 4.42 22.49
CA ARG A 89 -6.41 4.58 23.31
C ARG A 89 -6.92 6.03 23.41
N THR A 90 -6.03 7.02 23.30
CA THR A 90 -6.35 8.42 23.65
C THR A 90 -6.07 9.40 22.53
N GLY A 91 -5.31 9.02 21.51
CA GLY A 91 -4.83 9.95 20.48
C GLY A 91 -3.70 10.87 20.97
N GLU A 92 -3.18 10.66 22.18
CA GLU A 92 -2.08 11.45 22.74
C GLU A 92 -0.77 11.17 21.99
N ILE A 93 -0.09 12.22 21.52
CA ILE A 93 1.24 12.10 20.90
C ILE A 93 2.28 11.85 21.99
N ILE A 94 2.94 10.70 21.93
CA ILE A 94 4.02 10.30 22.85
C ILE A 94 5.31 11.02 22.47
N TRP A 95 5.65 11.00 21.18
CA TRP A 95 6.80 11.71 20.63
C TRP A 95 6.56 12.03 19.15
N ASN A 96 7.32 13.01 18.66
CA ASN A 96 7.33 13.43 17.27
C ASN A 96 8.77 13.79 16.87
N THR A 97 9.24 13.23 15.76
CA THR A 97 10.59 13.42 15.23
C THR A 97 10.51 13.93 13.81
N GLN A 98 11.21 15.02 13.52
CA GLN A 98 11.41 15.54 12.16
C GLN A 98 12.76 15.06 11.63
N LEU A 99 12.74 14.26 10.57
CA LEU A 99 13.94 13.83 9.87
C LEU A 99 14.40 14.88 8.85
N LYS A 100 15.69 14.80 8.49
CA LYS A 100 16.32 15.71 7.51
C LYS A 100 15.78 15.55 6.09
N HIS A 101 15.38 14.33 5.74
CA HIS A 101 14.93 13.97 4.40
C HIS A 101 13.48 13.47 4.44
N GLY A 102 12.81 13.58 3.29
CA GLY A 102 11.45 13.07 3.13
C GLY A 102 11.42 11.56 3.21
N LEU A 103 10.26 11.00 3.52
CA LEU A 103 10.05 9.56 3.67
C LEU A 103 9.30 9.00 2.47
N VAL A 104 9.65 7.78 2.07
CA VAL A 104 9.04 7.09 0.93
C VAL A 104 8.44 5.74 1.32
N SER A 105 8.93 5.11 2.40
CA SER A 105 8.46 3.81 2.87
C SER A 105 8.60 3.61 4.38
N GLY A 106 7.79 2.69 4.91
CA GLY A 106 7.70 2.33 6.34
C GLY A 106 6.51 3.02 7.02
N PRO A 107 6.53 3.21 8.34
CA PRO A 107 7.44 2.60 9.30
C PRO A 107 7.30 1.07 9.37
N THR A 108 8.41 0.39 9.68
CA THR A 108 8.41 -1.03 10.11
C THR A 108 8.93 -1.12 11.54
N LEU A 109 8.28 -1.93 12.39
CA LEU A 109 8.61 -2.06 13.81
C LEU A 109 9.15 -3.45 14.17
N SER A 110 10.12 -3.51 15.07
CA SER A 110 10.48 -4.75 15.79
C SER A 110 11.32 -4.43 17.02
N ASN A 111 10.93 -4.98 18.17
CA ASN A 111 11.75 -5.04 19.39
C ASN A 111 12.48 -3.72 19.75
N GLY A 112 11.78 -2.58 19.74
CA GLY A 112 12.39 -1.29 20.09
C GLY A 112 12.96 -0.50 18.91
N TYR A 113 12.90 -1.03 17.69
CA TYR A 113 13.40 -0.38 16.48
C TYR A 113 12.24 0.01 15.54
N LEU A 114 12.36 1.19 14.94
CA LEU A 114 11.47 1.70 13.91
C LEU A 114 12.29 2.06 12.67
N ALA A 115 12.06 1.38 11.55
CA ALA A 115 12.83 1.56 10.33
C ALA A 115 12.02 2.20 9.20
N LEU A 116 12.69 3.04 8.42
CA LEU A 116 12.10 3.90 7.40
C LEU A 116 13.03 4.07 6.20
N GLY A 117 12.45 4.14 5.00
CA GLY A 117 13.14 4.54 3.77
C GLY A 117 12.94 6.03 3.47
N THR A 118 14.00 6.72 3.08
CA THR A 118 13.98 8.14 2.73
C THR A 118 14.08 8.38 1.21
N ASN A 119 13.61 9.53 0.74
CA ASN A 119 13.74 9.99 -0.64
C ASN A 119 15.18 10.37 -1.04
N ASN A 120 16.14 10.28 -0.11
CA ASN A 120 17.56 10.44 -0.38
C ASN A 120 18.27 9.08 -0.28
N SER A 121 17.65 8.01 -0.78
CA SER A 121 18.21 6.65 -0.83
C SER A 121 18.90 6.23 0.47
N SER A 122 18.29 6.55 1.61
CA SER A 122 18.85 6.22 2.93
C SER A 122 17.83 5.46 3.75
N LEU A 123 18.33 4.44 4.44
CA LEU A 123 17.64 3.70 5.47
C LEU A 123 17.91 4.37 6.81
N VAL A 124 16.85 4.73 7.53
CA VAL A 124 16.93 5.36 8.85
C VAL A 124 16.27 4.45 9.87
N VAL A 125 16.92 4.26 11.01
CA VAL A 125 16.39 3.50 12.14
C VAL A 125 16.34 4.37 13.38
N LEU A 126 15.15 4.43 13.96
CA LEU A 126 14.83 5.18 15.16
C LEU A 126 14.57 4.21 16.32
N ASP A 127 14.81 4.69 17.53
CA ASP A 127 14.34 4.08 18.75
C ASP A 127 12.81 4.22 18.83
N GLN A 128 12.12 3.11 18.95
CA GLN A 128 10.66 3.04 18.95
C GLN A 128 10.03 3.77 20.15
N GLY A 129 10.73 3.81 21.30
CA GLY A 129 10.22 4.41 22.53
C GLY A 129 10.36 5.93 22.58
N THR A 130 11.41 6.47 21.95
CA THR A 130 11.81 7.88 22.07
C THR A 130 11.80 8.64 20.74
N GLY A 131 11.74 7.94 19.60
CA GLY A 131 11.83 8.52 18.28
C GLY A 131 13.21 9.02 17.88
N LYS A 132 14.25 8.80 18.71
CA LYS A 132 15.62 9.24 18.43
C LYS A 132 16.26 8.37 17.36
N GLN A 133 17.02 8.97 16.45
CA GLN A 133 17.78 8.21 15.45
C GLN A 133 18.87 7.39 16.14
N ILE A 134 18.86 6.08 15.90
CA ILE A 134 19.91 5.15 16.35
C ILE A 134 21.04 5.15 15.32
N TRP A 135 20.68 4.92 14.06
CA TRP A 135 21.62 4.92 12.95
C TRP A 135 20.93 5.20 11.61
N HIS A 136 21.74 5.49 10.60
CA HIS A 136 21.31 5.58 9.22
C HIS A 136 22.36 4.98 8.29
N ARG A 137 21.93 4.53 7.10
CA ARG A 137 22.79 4.04 6.02
C ARG A 137 22.33 4.57 4.68
N LYS A 138 23.27 5.12 3.92
CA LYS A 138 23.06 5.42 2.51
C LYS A 138 23.15 4.10 1.74
N VAL A 139 22.22 3.91 0.80
CA VAL A 139 22.16 2.75 -0.08
C VAL A 139 22.13 3.23 -1.53
N SER A 140 22.26 2.29 -2.47
CA SER A 140 22.42 2.59 -3.90
C SER A 140 21.19 3.18 -4.57
N GLY A 141 19.99 2.90 -4.07
CA GLY A 141 18.72 3.36 -4.65
C GLY A 141 17.65 3.68 -3.61
N GLU A 142 16.53 4.26 -4.06
CA GLU A 142 15.38 4.52 -3.18
C GLU A 142 14.81 3.21 -2.63
N ILE A 143 14.34 3.25 -1.38
CA ILE A 143 13.74 2.11 -0.69
C ILE A 143 12.23 2.27 -0.80
N LEU A 144 11.66 1.88 -1.94
CA LEU A 144 10.25 2.14 -2.25
C LEU A 144 9.25 1.18 -1.58
N SER A 145 9.75 0.20 -0.82
CA SER A 145 8.93 -0.73 -0.04
C SER A 145 9.33 -0.71 1.43
N PRO A 146 8.40 -1.01 2.36
CA PRO A 146 8.74 -1.04 3.79
C PRO A 146 9.88 -2.05 4.07
N PRO A 147 10.87 -1.68 4.91
CA PRO A 147 11.87 -2.63 5.40
C PRO A 147 11.21 -3.83 6.10
N VAL A 148 11.92 -4.95 6.21
CA VAL A 148 11.48 -6.13 6.97
C VAL A 148 12.45 -6.44 8.08
N LEU A 149 11.94 -6.75 9.26
CA LEU A 149 12.76 -7.13 10.40
C LEU A 149 12.61 -8.64 10.65
N ALA A 150 13.73 -9.36 10.62
CA ALA A 150 13.79 -10.80 10.85
C ALA A 150 14.94 -11.15 11.81
N GLY A 151 14.60 -11.47 13.06
CA GLY A 151 15.58 -11.72 14.11
C GLY A 151 16.45 -10.48 14.39
N ASN A 152 17.75 -10.56 14.07
CA ASN A 152 18.70 -9.44 14.16
C ASN A 152 18.97 -8.75 12.82
N LYS A 153 18.30 -9.16 11.74
CA LYS A 153 18.47 -8.60 10.40
C LYS A 153 17.34 -7.61 10.08
N LEU A 154 17.72 -6.52 9.44
CA LEU A 154 16.81 -5.61 8.76
C LEU A 154 17.08 -5.71 7.26
N ILE A 155 16.06 -6.12 6.51
CA ILE A 155 16.12 -6.40 5.09
C ILE A 155 15.41 -5.31 4.33
N ILE A 156 16.01 -4.84 3.24
CA ILE A 156 15.41 -3.86 2.35
C ILE A 156 15.61 -4.27 0.90
N LYS A 157 14.70 -3.81 0.04
CA LYS A 157 14.90 -3.81 -1.41
C LYS A 157 15.00 -2.37 -1.91
N THR A 158 15.98 -2.10 -2.76
CA THR A 158 16.15 -0.82 -3.45
C THR A 158 15.65 -0.89 -4.89
N ILE A 159 15.29 0.27 -5.45
CA ILE A 159 14.75 0.39 -6.82
C ILE A 159 15.70 -0.10 -7.92
N ASP A 160 17.02 -0.11 -7.67
CA ASP A 160 18.05 -0.63 -8.58
C ASP A 160 18.23 -2.16 -8.48
N GLY A 161 17.28 -2.87 -7.86
CA GLY A 161 17.25 -4.33 -7.84
C GLY A 161 18.23 -4.97 -6.87
N LYS A 162 18.69 -4.24 -5.85
CA LYS A 162 19.51 -4.81 -4.77
C LYS A 162 18.67 -5.12 -3.54
N VAL A 163 19.01 -6.23 -2.89
CA VAL A 163 18.44 -6.64 -1.61
C VAL A 163 19.56 -6.64 -0.59
N TYR A 164 19.41 -5.84 0.46
CA TYR A 164 20.40 -5.72 1.52
C TYR A 164 19.85 -6.35 2.79
N ALA A 165 20.74 -6.97 3.58
CA ALA A 165 20.50 -7.22 4.99
C ALA A 165 21.50 -6.45 5.85
N PHE A 166 20.98 -5.66 6.78
CA PHE A 166 21.76 -4.95 7.78
C PHE A 166 21.54 -5.58 9.16
N ASN A 167 22.53 -5.48 10.04
CA ASN A 167 22.32 -5.71 11.46
C ASN A 167 21.42 -4.59 12.01
N LYS A 168 20.30 -4.97 12.63
CA LYS A 168 19.29 -3.99 13.10
C LYS A 168 19.84 -3.04 14.18
N THR A 169 20.89 -3.44 14.90
CA THR A 169 21.40 -2.72 16.07
C THR A 169 22.40 -1.62 15.67
N ASP A 170 23.36 -1.94 14.81
CA ASP A 170 24.46 -1.03 14.43
C ASP A 170 24.45 -0.63 12.94
N GLY A 171 23.52 -1.17 12.16
CA GLY A 171 23.37 -0.90 10.74
C GLY A 171 24.52 -1.43 9.89
N LYS A 172 25.38 -2.33 10.39
CA LYS A 172 26.41 -2.96 9.55
C LYS A 172 25.77 -3.84 8.49
N GLU A 173 26.24 -3.72 7.26
CA GLU A 173 25.84 -4.63 6.19
C GLU A 173 26.30 -6.05 6.51
N ILE A 174 25.39 -7.01 6.38
CA ILE A 174 25.66 -8.44 6.57
C ILE A 174 25.85 -9.10 5.21
N TRP A 175 24.95 -8.81 4.27
CA TRP A 175 25.03 -9.26 2.89
C TRP A 175 24.24 -8.32 1.97
N VAL A 176 24.60 -8.36 0.69
CA VAL A 176 23.87 -7.76 -0.41
C VAL A 176 23.71 -8.80 -1.52
N SER A 177 22.52 -8.88 -2.10
CA SER A 177 22.22 -9.68 -3.27
C SER A 177 21.79 -8.76 -4.41
N GLU A 178 22.31 -8.99 -5.60
CA GLU A 178 22.01 -8.19 -6.78
C GLU A 178 21.18 -9.01 -7.77
N HIS A 179 19.98 -8.54 -8.06
CA HIS A 179 19.13 -9.08 -9.13
C HIS A 179 19.33 -8.31 -10.44
N GLY A 180 19.62 -7.01 -10.33
CA GLY A 180 19.57 -6.06 -11.43
C GLY A 180 18.16 -5.52 -11.65
N SER A 181 18.03 -4.60 -12.61
CA SER A 181 16.80 -3.84 -12.78
C SER A 181 16.63 -3.40 -14.25
N PRO A 182 15.42 -3.47 -14.85
CA PRO A 182 15.21 -3.07 -16.24
C PRO A 182 15.35 -1.55 -16.46
N GLY A 183 15.48 -1.10 -17.71
CA GLY A 183 15.69 0.32 -18.03
C GLY A 183 14.51 1.24 -17.67
N LEU A 184 13.30 0.68 -17.52
CA LEU A 184 12.07 1.38 -17.12
C LEU A 184 11.35 0.55 -16.06
N MET A 185 10.88 1.21 -15.01
CA MET A 185 10.22 0.60 -13.85
C MET A 185 9.13 1.49 -13.28
N LEU A 186 8.17 0.89 -12.59
CA LEU A 186 7.19 1.62 -11.79
C LEU A 186 7.85 2.14 -10.50
N LYS A 187 7.40 3.30 -10.02
CA LYS A 187 7.77 3.84 -8.69
C LYS A 187 6.95 3.20 -7.55
N ALA A 188 6.55 1.95 -7.74
CA ALA A 188 5.95 1.10 -6.74
C ALA A 188 6.81 -0.16 -6.64
N SER A 189 6.82 -0.79 -5.47
CA SER A 189 7.67 -1.95 -5.22
C SER A 189 7.03 -2.81 -4.14
N SER A 190 6.99 -4.12 -4.33
CA SER A 190 6.72 -5.07 -3.24
C SER A 190 7.78 -5.01 -2.16
N ALA A 191 7.34 -5.19 -0.92
CA ALA A 191 8.22 -5.46 0.21
C ALA A 191 8.77 -6.88 0.13
N PRO A 192 10.02 -7.10 0.59
CA PRO A 192 10.49 -8.44 0.88
C PRO A 192 9.55 -9.15 1.87
N VAL A 193 9.54 -10.47 1.88
CA VAL A 193 8.77 -11.27 2.85
C VAL A 193 9.66 -12.36 3.41
N VAL A 194 9.78 -12.43 4.73
CA VAL A 194 10.61 -13.45 5.38
C VAL A 194 9.73 -14.58 5.88
N HIS A 195 10.05 -15.81 5.48
CA HIS A 195 9.41 -17.03 5.97
C HIS A 195 10.45 -18.10 6.25
N GLY A 196 10.54 -18.55 7.50
CA GLY A 196 11.59 -19.48 7.92
C GLY A 196 12.98 -18.92 7.64
N ASN A 197 13.76 -19.63 6.83
CA ASN A 197 15.10 -19.21 6.41
C ASN A 197 15.13 -18.53 5.03
N MET A 198 13.98 -18.16 4.47
CA MET A 198 13.89 -17.56 3.13
C MET A 198 13.41 -16.12 3.16
N VAL A 199 13.96 -15.32 2.24
CA VAL A 199 13.53 -13.97 1.91
C VAL A 199 12.97 -14.00 0.50
N LEU A 200 11.67 -13.82 0.38
CA LEU A 200 10.96 -13.77 -0.88
C LEU A 200 10.92 -12.33 -1.38
N VAL A 201 11.33 -12.10 -2.62
CA VAL A 201 11.45 -10.76 -3.18
C VAL A 201 10.93 -10.75 -4.61
N GLY A 202 9.91 -9.92 -4.88
CA GLY A 202 9.45 -9.65 -6.25
C GLY A 202 10.21 -8.50 -6.87
N PHE A 203 10.54 -8.61 -8.16
CA PHE A 203 11.26 -7.61 -8.94
C PHE A 203 10.43 -7.09 -10.11
N SER A 204 10.79 -5.90 -10.57
CA SER A 204 10.08 -5.17 -11.64
C SER A 204 10.32 -5.73 -13.04
N ASP A 205 11.10 -6.82 -13.18
CA ASP A 205 11.22 -7.61 -14.41
C ASP A 205 10.22 -8.79 -14.45
N GLY A 206 9.29 -8.85 -13.49
CA GLY A 206 8.27 -9.89 -13.37
C GLY A 206 8.77 -11.18 -12.72
N LYS A 207 9.98 -11.19 -12.17
CA LYS A 207 10.54 -12.35 -11.46
C LYS A 207 10.40 -12.23 -9.96
N MET A 208 10.47 -13.37 -9.31
CA MET A 208 10.54 -13.52 -7.87
C MET A 208 11.73 -14.39 -7.51
N ASP A 209 12.54 -13.89 -6.57
CA ASP A 209 13.63 -14.63 -5.97
C ASP A 209 13.24 -15.11 -4.58
N ALA A 210 13.70 -16.30 -4.23
CA ALA A 210 13.86 -16.71 -2.84
C ALA A 210 15.34 -16.69 -2.50
N LEU A 211 15.73 -15.90 -1.51
CA LEU A 211 17.09 -15.77 -1.02
C LEU A 211 17.21 -16.44 0.35
N ASP A 212 18.38 -17.00 0.66
CA ASP A 212 18.72 -17.46 1.99
C ASP A 212 18.83 -16.27 2.96
N LEU A 213 18.09 -16.31 4.06
CA LEU A 213 18.05 -15.23 5.05
C LEU A 213 19.42 -15.01 5.72
N ALA A 214 20.22 -16.07 5.88
CA ALA A 214 21.48 -16.01 6.57
C ALA A 214 22.55 -15.27 5.76
N ASN A 215 22.64 -15.54 4.45
CA ASN A 215 23.75 -15.10 3.60
C ASN A 215 23.36 -14.44 2.26
N GLY A 216 22.07 -14.34 1.94
CA GLY A 216 21.56 -13.67 0.74
C GLY A 216 21.70 -14.47 -0.56
N ARG A 217 22.15 -15.73 -0.52
CA ARG A 217 22.29 -16.57 -1.73
C ARG A 217 20.93 -16.91 -2.32
N LEU A 218 20.85 -16.90 -3.65
CA LEU A 218 19.67 -17.34 -4.38
C LEU A 218 19.41 -18.83 -4.15
N ILE A 219 18.22 -19.15 -3.66
CA ILE A 219 17.70 -20.52 -3.51
C ILE A 219 16.98 -20.94 -4.79
N TRP A 220 16.02 -20.12 -5.23
CA TRP A 220 15.32 -20.30 -6.50
C TRP A 220 14.88 -18.95 -7.07
N GLN A 221 14.67 -18.93 -8.39
CA GLN A 221 14.10 -17.80 -9.13
C GLN A 221 12.97 -18.30 -10.04
N ARG A 222 11.86 -17.55 -10.11
CA ARG A 222 10.73 -17.86 -10.99
C ARG A 222 10.19 -16.62 -11.68
N SER A 223 9.83 -16.77 -12.95
CA SER A 223 9.04 -15.78 -13.68
C SER A 223 7.57 -15.92 -13.27
N ILE A 224 7.04 -14.86 -12.67
CA ILE A 224 5.68 -14.82 -12.13
C ILE A 224 4.71 -14.25 -13.17
N ALA A 225 5.15 -13.19 -13.86
CA ALA A 225 4.40 -12.55 -14.91
C ALA A 225 5.35 -12.17 -16.06
N TYR A 226 4.82 -12.20 -17.27
CA TYR A 226 5.57 -11.86 -18.48
C TYR A 226 5.14 -10.48 -18.96
N ALA A 227 6.11 -9.60 -19.18
CA ALA A 227 5.89 -8.36 -19.90
C ALA A 227 5.27 -8.63 -21.28
N GLN A 228 4.09 -8.07 -21.56
CA GLN A 228 3.41 -8.19 -22.85
C GLN A 228 3.16 -6.80 -23.42
N GLY A 229 3.46 -6.58 -24.70
CA GLY A 229 3.23 -5.30 -25.37
C GLY A 229 4.32 -4.93 -26.36
N ALA A 230 4.00 -3.97 -27.23
CA ALA A 230 4.91 -3.45 -28.25
C ALA A 230 5.74 -2.27 -27.74
N SER A 231 5.28 -1.59 -26.68
CA SER A 231 5.98 -0.45 -26.05
C SER A 231 6.54 -0.80 -24.67
N ASP A 232 7.56 -0.04 -24.24
CA ASP A 232 8.16 -0.22 -22.90
C ASP A 232 7.16 0.04 -21.75
N VAL A 233 6.13 0.86 -22.00
CA VAL A 233 5.06 1.14 -21.02
C VAL A 233 4.09 -0.04 -20.91
N GLU A 234 3.72 -0.66 -22.03
CA GLU A 234 2.87 -1.87 -22.03
C GLU A 234 3.59 -3.07 -21.39
N ARG A 235 4.92 -3.09 -21.49
CA ARG A 235 5.77 -4.13 -20.91
C ARG A 235 6.02 -3.98 -19.40
N LEU A 236 5.40 -3.01 -18.72
CA LEU A 236 5.56 -2.82 -17.28
C LEU A 236 4.82 -3.93 -16.50
N VAL A 237 5.57 -4.88 -15.97
CA VAL A 237 5.08 -5.94 -15.09
C VAL A 237 5.82 -5.85 -13.77
N ASP A 238 5.12 -5.41 -12.73
CA ASP A 238 5.67 -5.34 -11.38
C ASP A 238 4.90 -6.23 -10.42
N ILE A 239 5.65 -6.99 -9.63
CA ILE A 239 5.08 -7.67 -8.46
C ILE A 239 5.01 -6.59 -7.37
N ASP A 240 3.92 -5.84 -7.39
CA ASP A 240 3.74 -4.72 -6.48
C ASP A 240 3.08 -5.13 -5.16
N SER A 241 2.30 -6.21 -5.13
CA SER A 241 1.71 -6.68 -3.86
C SER A 241 2.74 -7.46 -3.05
N ASP A 242 2.79 -7.18 -1.74
CA ASP A 242 3.64 -7.93 -0.82
C ASP A 242 3.15 -9.40 -0.78
N PRO A 243 4.00 -10.41 -1.06
CA PRO A 243 3.59 -11.81 -0.97
C PRO A 243 3.08 -12.18 0.43
N ILE A 244 2.09 -13.07 0.51
CA ILE A 244 1.57 -13.57 1.80
C ILE A 244 1.92 -15.05 1.91
N THR A 245 2.54 -15.45 3.00
CA THR A 245 2.85 -16.86 3.25
C THR A 245 1.83 -17.47 4.23
N SER A 246 1.36 -18.68 3.93
CA SER A 246 0.51 -19.47 4.83
C SER A 246 0.92 -20.93 4.74
N GLY A 247 1.59 -21.45 5.78
CA GLY A 247 2.29 -22.72 5.70
C GLY A 247 3.31 -22.71 4.55
N ASN A 248 3.30 -23.75 3.72
CA ASN A 248 4.19 -23.89 2.56
C ASN A 248 3.65 -23.25 1.27
N ILE A 249 2.68 -22.32 1.36
CA ILE A 249 2.08 -21.66 0.21
C ILE A 249 2.39 -20.15 0.25
N VAL A 250 2.83 -19.63 -0.90
CA VAL A 250 2.99 -18.19 -1.16
C VAL A 250 1.84 -17.71 -2.04
N TYR A 251 1.08 -16.75 -1.55
CA TYR A 251 0.09 -16.01 -2.33
C TYR A 251 0.71 -14.72 -2.84
N LEU A 252 0.45 -14.40 -4.10
CA LEU A 252 0.94 -13.18 -4.72
C LEU A 252 -0.06 -12.61 -5.71
N ALA A 253 0.13 -11.33 -6.02
CA ALA A 253 -0.53 -10.66 -7.12
C ALA A 253 0.42 -9.65 -7.79
N SER A 254 0.32 -9.50 -9.11
CA SER A 254 1.14 -8.56 -9.88
C SER A 254 0.27 -7.55 -10.62
N TYR A 255 0.87 -6.42 -10.98
CA TYR A 255 0.30 -5.48 -11.95
C TYR A 255 0.39 -6.10 -13.34
N GLN A 256 -0.72 -6.07 -14.09
CA GLN A 256 -0.84 -6.58 -15.46
C GLN A 256 -0.33 -8.03 -15.65
N GLY A 257 -0.50 -8.89 -14.65
CA GLY A 257 -0.06 -10.28 -14.74
C GLY A 257 -1.06 -11.24 -14.11
N TYR A 258 -0.71 -11.79 -12.94
CA TYR A 258 -1.46 -12.86 -12.32
C TYR A 258 -1.70 -12.63 -10.84
N ILE A 259 -2.81 -13.19 -10.37
CA ILE A 259 -3.04 -13.51 -8.95
C ILE A 259 -2.84 -15.01 -8.84
N GLY A 260 -2.10 -15.47 -7.84
CA GLY A 260 -1.71 -16.87 -7.75
C GLY A 260 -1.34 -17.35 -6.37
N ALA A 261 -1.25 -18.67 -6.26
CA ALA A 261 -0.63 -19.38 -5.17
C ALA A 261 0.50 -20.27 -5.69
N MET A 262 1.61 -20.30 -4.98
CA MET A 262 2.79 -21.08 -5.32
C MET A 262 3.29 -21.89 -4.14
N ALA A 263 3.92 -23.02 -4.40
CA ALA A 263 4.68 -23.76 -3.39
C ALA A 263 5.90 -22.94 -2.97
N LEU A 264 6.09 -22.80 -1.66
CA LEU A 264 7.19 -22.03 -1.07
C LEU A 264 8.58 -22.68 -1.36
N GLU A 265 8.61 -24.01 -1.45
CA GLU A 265 9.83 -24.80 -1.60
C GLU A 265 10.56 -24.54 -2.92
N ASP A 266 9.82 -24.47 -4.03
CA ASP A 266 10.40 -24.43 -5.38
C ASP A 266 9.76 -23.37 -6.30
N GLY A 267 8.82 -22.58 -5.77
CA GLY A 267 8.12 -21.52 -6.48
C GLY A 267 7.17 -22.01 -7.58
N GLN A 268 6.79 -23.29 -7.63
CA GLN A 268 5.83 -23.78 -8.62
C GLN A 268 4.42 -23.29 -8.33
N PHE A 269 3.70 -22.86 -9.37
CA PHE A 269 2.29 -22.46 -9.23
C PHE A 269 1.41 -23.66 -8.88
N ILE A 270 0.65 -23.51 -7.80
CA ILE A 270 -0.48 -24.39 -7.45
C ILE A 270 -1.69 -23.99 -8.29
N TRP A 271 -1.96 -22.69 -8.36
CA TRP A 271 -2.94 -22.09 -9.26
C TRP A 271 -2.53 -20.66 -9.59
N ARG A 272 -3.01 -20.17 -10.74
CA ARG A 272 -2.90 -18.76 -11.13
C ARG A 272 -4.05 -18.37 -12.02
N MET A 273 -4.46 -17.11 -11.96
CA MET A 273 -5.44 -16.53 -12.88
C MET A 273 -5.01 -15.12 -13.30
N PRO A 274 -5.40 -14.68 -14.51
CA PRO A 274 -5.11 -13.32 -14.96
C PRO A 274 -5.71 -12.28 -13.99
N GLY A 275 -4.92 -11.28 -13.64
CA GLY A 275 -5.30 -10.23 -12.71
C GLY A 275 -4.30 -9.09 -12.70
N SER A 276 -4.76 -7.91 -12.31
CA SER A 276 -3.91 -6.73 -12.16
C SER A 276 -4.14 -6.14 -10.78
N VAL A 277 -3.13 -6.18 -9.93
CA VAL A 277 -3.19 -5.77 -8.53
C VAL A 277 -1.85 -5.15 -8.13
N TYR A 278 -1.89 -3.94 -7.55
CA TYR A 278 -0.70 -3.26 -7.02
C TYR A 278 -0.79 -2.95 -5.52
N LYS A 279 -1.90 -3.34 -4.88
CA LYS A 279 -2.18 -3.17 -3.45
C LYS A 279 -2.05 -4.53 -2.75
N ASN A 280 -1.68 -4.56 -1.48
CA ASN A 280 -1.58 -5.81 -0.74
C ASN A 280 -2.94 -6.52 -0.63
N MET A 281 -2.85 -7.83 -0.44
CA MET A 281 -3.98 -8.72 -0.30
C MET A 281 -4.29 -8.98 1.18
N LEU A 282 -5.47 -9.50 1.46
CA LEU A 282 -5.86 -9.97 2.79
C LEU A 282 -6.19 -11.45 2.72
N LEU A 283 -5.50 -12.26 3.53
CA LEU A 283 -5.81 -13.68 3.69
C LEU A 283 -6.61 -13.89 4.98
N ASN A 284 -7.80 -14.48 4.89
CA ASN A 284 -8.59 -14.89 6.04
C ASN A 284 -9.31 -16.21 5.80
N GLY A 285 -9.10 -17.19 6.70
CA GLY A 285 -9.68 -18.52 6.56
C GLY A 285 -9.29 -19.17 5.23
N ASN A 286 -10.29 -19.49 4.39
CA ASN A 286 -10.11 -20.06 3.06
C ASN A 286 -10.18 -19.02 1.93
N ASN A 287 -10.20 -17.73 2.25
CA ASN A 287 -10.41 -16.67 1.28
C ASN A 287 -9.23 -15.70 1.21
N LEU A 288 -8.91 -15.31 -0.01
CA LEU A 288 -8.01 -14.22 -0.36
C LEU A 288 -8.87 -13.06 -0.87
N PHE A 289 -8.69 -11.88 -0.29
CA PHE A 289 -9.39 -10.66 -0.66
C PHE A 289 -8.43 -9.66 -1.27
N ILE A 290 -8.83 -9.06 -2.40
CA ILE A 290 -7.99 -8.12 -3.14
C ILE A 290 -8.82 -6.94 -3.67
N SER A 291 -8.12 -5.82 -3.94
CA SER A 291 -8.62 -4.69 -4.72
C SER A 291 -7.82 -4.63 -6.03
N ASP A 292 -8.47 -4.82 -7.17
CA ASP A 292 -7.80 -4.73 -8.47
C ASP A 292 -7.53 -3.27 -8.91
N THR A 293 -6.84 -3.09 -10.04
CA THR A 293 -6.48 -1.76 -10.56
C THR A 293 -7.66 -0.88 -10.96
N HIS A 294 -8.84 -1.47 -11.11
CA HIS A 294 -10.07 -0.77 -11.44
C HIS A 294 -10.94 -0.52 -10.20
N ASP A 295 -10.42 -0.79 -9.00
CA ASP A 295 -11.14 -0.73 -7.72
C ASP A 295 -12.35 -1.66 -7.66
N VAL A 296 -12.21 -2.86 -8.22
CA VAL A 296 -13.13 -3.98 -7.97
C VAL A 296 -12.57 -4.78 -6.81
N LEU A 297 -13.41 -5.06 -5.80
CA LEU A 297 -13.05 -6.00 -4.73
C LEU A 297 -13.38 -7.43 -5.12
N TRP A 298 -12.50 -8.37 -4.79
CA TRP A 298 -12.68 -9.78 -5.08
C TRP A 298 -12.54 -10.58 -3.79
N SER A 299 -13.32 -11.66 -3.69
CA SER A 299 -13.06 -12.77 -2.78
C SER A 299 -12.74 -14.00 -3.61
N ILE A 300 -11.62 -14.65 -3.30
CA ILE A 300 -11.06 -15.76 -4.06
C ILE A 300 -10.78 -16.90 -3.08
N ASN A 301 -11.19 -18.12 -3.43
CA ASN A 301 -10.82 -19.30 -2.66
C ASN A 301 -9.30 -19.52 -2.74
N LYS A 302 -8.63 -19.54 -1.59
CA LYS A 302 -7.16 -19.62 -1.50
C LYS A 302 -6.60 -20.97 -2.00
N GLN A 303 -7.41 -22.01 -2.08
CA GLN A 303 -6.96 -23.36 -2.46
C GLN A 303 -7.12 -23.57 -3.97
N SER A 304 -8.26 -23.15 -4.55
CA SER A 304 -8.57 -23.40 -5.96
C SER A 304 -8.34 -22.21 -6.89
N GLY A 305 -8.21 -21.00 -6.35
CA GLY A 305 -8.21 -19.76 -7.16
C GLY A 305 -9.59 -19.38 -7.70
N GLN A 306 -10.65 -20.12 -7.34
CA GLN A 306 -12.01 -19.80 -7.78
C GLN A 306 -12.50 -18.49 -7.15
N VAL A 307 -13.09 -17.62 -7.97
CA VAL A 307 -13.69 -16.38 -7.47
C VAL A 307 -15.02 -16.71 -6.78
N ASN A 308 -15.14 -16.36 -5.50
CA ASN A 308 -16.36 -16.48 -4.73
C ASN A 308 -17.36 -15.36 -5.10
N TRP A 309 -16.88 -14.12 -5.13
CA TRP A 309 -17.68 -12.95 -5.51
C TRP A 309 -16.80 -11.78 -5.97
N LYS A 310 -17.42 -10.80 -6.66
CA LYS A 310 -16.79 -9.53 -7.05
C LYS A 310 -17.70 -8.33 -6.76
N ARG A 311 -17.11 -7.22 -6.30
CA ARG A 311 -17.82 -5.96 -6.05
C ARG A 311 -17.35 -4.86 -6.98
N LYS A 312 -18.19 -4.50 -7.95
CA LYS A 312 -17.90 -3.50 -9.01
C LYS A 312 -18.48 -2.10 -8.73
N ASN A 313 -19.10 -1.88 -7.57
CA ASN A 313 -19.78 -0.61 -7.28
C ASN A 313 -18.87 0.47 -6.69
N LEU A 314 -17.58 0.16 -6.52
CA LEU A 314 -16.56 1.07 -6.00
C LEU A 314 -15.49 1.40 -7.04
N LYS A 315 -15.77 1.16 -8.32
CA LYS A 315 -14.82 1.39 -9.42
C LYS A 315 -14.29 2.83 -9.44
N ALA A 316 -13.00 2.97 -9.76
CA ALA A 316 -12.29 4.25 -9.92
C ALA A 316 -12.34 5.18 -8.70
N ARG A 317 -12.48 4.64 -7.48
CA ARG A 317 -12.51 5.42 -6.24
C ARG A 317 -11.16 5.49 -5.53
N GLY A 318 -10.15 4.77 -6.00
CA GLY A 318 -8.85 4.61 -5.39
C GLY A 318 -8.94 3.90 -4.04
N LEU A 319 -9.35 2.63 -4.05
CA LEU A 319 -9.57 1.87 -2.82
C LEU A 319 -8.28 1.59 -2.06
N THR A 320 -8.33 1.48 -0.75
CA THR A 320 -7.20 0.93 0.01
C THR A 320 -7.13 -0.59 -0.12
N GLU A 321 -6.12 -1.17 0.52
CA GLU A 321 -6.08 -2.60 0.81
C GLU A 321 -7.25 -2.95 1.74
N PRO A 322 -7.88 -4.14 1.56
CA PRO A 322 -8.92 -4.59 2.47
C PRO A 322 -8.34 -5.00 3.81
N VAL A 323 -9.01 -4.63 4.89
CA VAL A 323 -8.73 -5.15 6.24
C VAL A 323 -9.98 -5.79 6.82
N LEU A 324 -9.81 -6.70 7.77
CA LEU A 324 -10.92 -7.44 8.37
C LEU A 324 -11.20 -6.98 9.79
N ILE A 325 -12.48 -6.80 10.11
CA ILE A 325 -12.95 -6.55 11.49
C ILE A 325 -14.32 -7.21 11.71
N GLY A 326 -14.41 -8.10 12.70
CA GLY A 326 -15.68 -8.76 13.05
C GLY A 326 -16.36 -9.49 11.89
N GLY A 327 -15.59 -10.01 10.93
CA GLY A 327 -16.11 -10.66 9.73
C GLY A 327 -16.50 -9.72 8.59
N ASN A 328 -16.29 -8.42 8.73
CA ASN A 328 -16.52 -7.41 7.70
C ASN A 328 -15.19 -6.95 7.11
N LEU A 329 -15.14 -6.84 5.79
CA LEU A 329 -14.07 -6.17 5.07
C LEU A 329 -14.27 -4.66 5.13
N ILE A 330 -13.19 -3.95 5.40
CA ILE A 330 -13.14 -2.48 5.39
C ILE A 330 -12.14 -2.03 4.33
N VAL A 331 -12.58 -1.10 3.48
CA VAL A 331 -11.70 -0.38 2.55
C VAL A 331 -11.97 1.11 2.63
N GLY A 332 -10.91 1.92 2.60
CA GLY A 332 -10.97 3.35 2.38
C GLY A 332 -10.99 3.69 0.89
N ASP A 333 -11.33 4.92 0.56
CA ASP A 333 -11.21 5.45 -0.79
C ASP A 333 -10.63 6.88 -0.80
N LYS A 334 -10.07 7.30 -1.94
CA LYS A 334 -9.47 8.65 -2.12
C LYS A 334 -10.48 9.78 -1.96
N THR A 335 -11.77 9.49 -2.04
CA THR A 335 -12.83 10.49 -1.83
C THR A 335 -13.19 10.64 -0.35
N GLY A 336 -12.58 9.86 0.55
CA GLY A 336 -12.71 9.97 1.99
C GLY A 336 -13.83 9.14 2.60
N TYR A 337 -14.27 8.08 1.92
CA TYR A 337 -15.20 7.12 2.51
C TYR A 337 -14.50 5.85 2.95
N LEU A 338 -14.91 5.32 4.11
CA LEU A 338 -14.76 3.91 4.45
C LEU A 338 -16.01 3.16 4.03
N HIS A 339 -15.82 1.99 3.44
CA HIS A 339 -16.87 1.07 3.06
C HIS A 339 -16.76 -0.18 3.93
N VAL A 340 -17.89 -0.61 4.49
CA VAL A 340 -18.02 -1.89 5.23
C VAL A 340 -18.70 -2.88 4.31
N ILE A 341 -18.06 -4.02 4.07
CA ILE A 341 -18.51 -5.05 3.16
C ILE A 341 -18.54 -6.40 3.89
N ASP A 342 -19.60 -7.17 3.73
CA ASP A 342 -19.67 -8.55 4.24
C ASP A 342 -18.62 -9.43 3.53
N GLN A 343 -17.80 -10.15 4.29
CA GLN A 343 -16.73 -10.97 3.70
C GLN A 343 -17.27 -12.19 2.92
N GLN A 344 -18.46 -12.69 3.26
CA GLN A 344 -19.01 -13.94 2.71
C GLN A 344 -19.63 -13.70 1.34
N ASN A 345 -20.39 -12.62 1.17
CA ASN A 345 -21.19 -12.38 -0.03
C ASN A 345 -20.90 -11.04 -0.74
N GLY A 346 -20.09 -10.15 -0.16
CA GLY A 346 -19.76 -8.86 -0.75
C GLY A 346 -20.88 -7.80 -0.64
N GLU A 347 -21.87 -8.00 0.22
CA GLU A 347 -22.93 -7.03 0.53
C GLU A 347 -22.34 -5.77 1.19
N MET A 348 -22.83 -4.59 0.80
CA MET A 348 -22.45 -3.34 1.45
C MET A 348 -23.22 -3.20 2.77
N LEU A 349 -22.53 -3.21 3.90
CA LEU A 349 -23.14 -3.18 5.22
C LEU A 349 -23.14 -1.80 5.85
N GLY A 350 -22.25 -0.90 5.43
CA GLY A 350 -22.14 0.41 6.05
C GLY A 350 -21.14 1.31 5.34
N ARG A 351 -21.20 2.59 5.67
CA ARG A 351 -20.30 3.61 5.13
C ARG A 351 -20.03 4.68 6.16
N TYR A 352 -18.81 5.22 6.14
CA TYR A 352 -18.41 6.34 6.98
C TYR A 352 -17.68 7.39 6.16
N LYS A 353 -18.00 8.67 6.38
CA LYS A 353 -17.31 9.79 5.74
C LYS A 353 -16.26 10.35 6.69
N ALA A 354 -15.00 10.25 6.31
CA ALA A 354 -13.89 10.87 7.02
C ALA A 354 -13.65 12.31 6.55
N SER A 355 -12.78 13.03 7.27
CA SER A 355 -12.44 14.44 6.99
C SER A 355 -11.64 14.66 5.70
N GLY A 356 -11.08 13.60 5.10
CA GLY A 356 -10.25 13.66 3.90
C GLY A 356 -10.16 12.30 3.23
N GLY A 357 -9.49 12.27 2.06
CA GLY A 357 -9.20 11.03 1.34
C GLY A 357 -8.50 9.99 2.22
N ILE A 358 -8.68 8.71 1.89
CA ILE A 358 -8.05 7.60 2.61
C ILE A 358 -7.27 6.80 1.59
N SER A 359 -5.97 7.10 1.47
CA SER A 359 -5.07 6.40 0.55
C SER A 359 -4.26 5.29 1.23
N THR A 360 -4.15 5.31 2.57
CA THR A 360 -3.49 4.26 3.36
C THR A 360 -4.50 3.28 3.94
N PRO A 361 -4.21 1.97 4.00
CA PRO A 361 -5.11 1.00 4.58
C PRO A 361 -5.39 1.29 6.07
N PRO A 362 -6.64 1.10 6.54
CA PRO A 362 -6.96 1.18 7.95
C PRO A 362 -6.20 0.12 8.76
N ILE A 363 -5.99 0.36 10.07
CA ILE A 363 -5.52 -0.66 11.00
C ILE A 363 -6.72 -1.20 11.78
N ALA A 364 -6.97 -2.50 11.73
CA ALA A 364 -7.98 -3.16 12.57
C ALA A 364 -7.35 -3.72 13.86
N SER A 365 -7.98 -3.49 15.01
CA SER A 365 -7.58 -4.07 16.29
C SER A 365 -8.79 -4.28 17.20
N GLY A 366 -9.16 -5.55 17.43
CA GLY A 366 -10.40 -5.89 18.12
C GLY A 366 -11.62 -5.36 17.35
N ASN A 367 -12.44 -4.52 17.99
CA ASN A 367 -13.58 -3.82 17.37
C ASN A 367 -13.28 -2.35 17.03
N LYS A 368 -12.01 -1.97 17.02
CA LYS A 368 -11.54 -0.63 16.70
C LYS A 368 -10.86 -0.61 15.35
N LEU A 369 -11.01 0.52 14.67
CA LEU A 369 -10.38 0.79 13.39
C LEU A 369 -9.62 2.11 13.50
N TYR A 370 -8.36 2.13 13.10
CA TYR A 370 -7.58 3.37 13.02
C TYR A 370 -7.36 3.75 11.57
N ILE A 371 -7.63 5.01 11.23
CA ILE A 371 -7.46 5.53 9.87
C ILE A 371 -6.58 6.77 9.87
N LEU A 372 -5.67 6.85 8.91
CA LEU A 372 -4.94 8.05 8.56
C LEU A 372 -5.54 8.60 7.26
N THR A 373 -6.05 9.83 7.32
CA THR A 373 -6.57 10.53 6.16
C THR A 373 -5.46 11.35 5.49
N ASP A 374 -5.61 11.60 4.19
CA ASP A 374 -4.63 12.29 3.35
C ASP A 374 -4.39 13.75 3.80
N ASN A 375 -5.32 14.33 4.58
CA ASN A 375 -5.15 15.63 5.22
C ASN A 375 -4.34 15.61 6.53
N GLY A 376 -3.81 14.44 6.95
CA GLY A 376 -2.92 14.27 8.09
C GLY A 376 -3.62 13.97 9.43
N MET A 377 -4.91 13.60 9.41
CA MET A 377 -5.65 13.26 10.62
C MET A 377 -5.60 11.75 10.88
N LEU A 378 -5.09 11.36 12.05
CA LEU A 378 -5.23 10.01 12.57
C LEU A 378 -6.51 9.94 13.40
N ASN A 379 -7.34 8.93 13.17
CA ASN A 379 -8.62 8.77 13.86
C ASN A 379 -8.75 7.35 14.41
N GLU A 380 -9.36 7.22 15.58
CA GLU A 380 -9.93 5.95 16.05
C GLU A 380 -11.42 5.94 15.78
N LEU A 381 -11.89 4.88 15.14
CA LEU A 381 -13.31 4.59 14.92
C LEU A 381 -13.67 3.30 15.66
N LYS A 382 -14.91 3.27 16.16
CA LYS A 382 -15.55 2.05 16.67
C LYS A 382 -16.45 1.46 15.59
N VAL A 383 -16.38 0.16 15.42
CA VAL A 383 -17.34 -0.61 14.61
C VAL A 383 -18.43 -1.14 15.55
N ASN A 384 -19.68 -0.74 15.32
CA ASN A 384 -20.85 -1.14 16.10
C ASN A 384 -21.78 -2.03 15.28
#